data_AF-A0AAW7DBE8-F1
#
_entry.id   AF-A0AAW7DBE8-F1
#
_cell.length_a   1.000
_cell.length_b   1.000
_cell.length_c   1.000
_cell.angle_alpha   90.00
_cell.angle_beta   90.00
_cell.angle_gamma   90.00
#
_symmetry.space_group_name_H-M   'P 1'
#
loop_
_entity.id
_entity.type
_entity.pdbx_description
1 polymer ?
#
loop_
_entity_poly.entity_id
_entity_poly.type
_entity_poly.pdbx_seq_one_letter_code
_entity_poly.pdbx_strand_id
1 'polypeptide(L)'
;MRNFILLFTLILFSTYSFGQKKIDQNLVGFWKSTIYPTKNDPVKGNAFIDRKADGTFTLFLELIYNNDSIYAKEVGHWNTNNDLYTEIGEEYNDEFSYKINQNQVNFKLKKKKQVLGFRSEKFDEEKSSDQTSYYEEQYSIFKAKSMQKLMNMSDKINGFSHDSSDGVQDARLVGIWEGSEKDNQIEGVSKEWTMTRNIDGTFVLDFKTKMKGRKTENHIEKGKWWVKDNKFYEYHEDSGMTDVYTFEVLNVNQIKFKVFDLSFNQNNNNYEFIDTRKK
;
A
#
# COMPACT_ATOMS: atom_id res chain seq x y z
N MET A 1 31.45 67.38 -21.73
CA MET A 1 30.68 67.55 -22.99
C MET A 1 30.26 66.17 -23.49
N ARG A 2 28.95 65.98 -23.67
CA ARG A 2 28.22 65.06 -24.57
C ARG A 2 28.65 63.58 -24.71
N ASN A 3 27.75 62.73 -24.19
CA ASN A 3 27.05 61.59 -24.79
C ASN A 3 27.87 60.48 -25.48
N PHE A 4 27.65 59.24 -25.02
CA PHE A 4 27.08 58.21 -25.89
C PHE A 4 26.16 57.27 -25.11
N ILE A 5 24.99 57.07 -25.71
CA ILE A 5 23.88 56.20 -25.31
C ILE A 5 24.28 54.74 -25.56
N LEU A 6 24.02 53.86 -24.60
CA LEU A 6 23.90 52.42 -24.86
C LEU A 6 22.58 51.93 -24.26
N LEU A 7 21.63 51.72 -25.17
CA LEU A 7 20.44 50.91 -24.97
C LEU A 7 20.87 49.55 -24.42
N PHE A 8 20.37 49.18 -23.24
CA PHE A 8 20.21 47.78 -22.87
C PHE A 8 18.72 47.52 -22.65
N THR A 9 18.21 46.66 -23.52
CA THR A 9 16.88 46.05 -23.53
C THR A 9 16.43 45.61 -22.14
N LEU A 10 15.30 46.15 -21.69
CA LEU A 10 14.49 45.55 -20.63
C LEU A 10 14.02 44.17 -21.13
N ILE A 11 14.71 43.12 -20.72
CA ILE A 11 14.11 41.78 -20.70
C ILE A 11 13.20 41.79 -19.48
N LEU A 12 11.91 42.04 -19.71
CA LEU A 12 10.84 41.67 -18.80
C LEU A 12 10.91 40.14 -18.64
N PHE A 13 11.68 39.67 -17.67
CA PHE A 13 11.34 38.41 -17.03
C PHE A 13 10.03 38.66 -16.30
N SER A 14 8.92 38.36 -16.97
CA SER A 14 7.70 37.98 -16.28
C SER A 14 8.01 36.71 -15.51
N THR A 15 8.61 36.85 -14.32
CA THR A 15 8.51 35.82 -13.31
C THR A 15 7.03 35.72 -13.00
N TYR A 16 6.37 34.78 -13.66
CA TYR A 16 5.15 34.17 -13.15
C TYR A 16 5.43 33.90 -11.68
N SER A 17 4.86 34.73 -10.81
CA SER A 17 4.85 34.47 -9.38
C SER A 17 3.91 33.28 -9.21
N PHE A 18 4.46 32.07 -9.34
CA PHE A 18 3.86 30.90 -8.71
C PHE A 18 3.75 31.28 -7.23
N GLY A 19 2.53 31.53 -6.76
CA GLY A 19 2.28 31.96 -5.39
C GLY A 19 3.01 31.03 -4.44
N GLN A 20 3.97 31.57 -3.69
CA GLN A 20 4.76 30.81 -2.74
C GLN A 20 3.79 30.21 -1.72
N LYS A 21 3.63 28.88 -1.72
CA LYS A 21 2.77 28.16 -0.78
C LYS A 21 3.27 28.48 0.64
N LYS A 22 2.39 29.00 1.51
CA LYS A 22 2.75 29.37 2.89
C LYS A 22 2.63 28.17 3.81
N ILE A 23 3.52 28.08 4.79
CA ILE A 23 3.53 27.02 5.81
C ILE A 23 3.30 27.67 7.17
N ASP A 24 2.22 27.27 7.85
CA ASP A 24 2.02 27.62 9.27
C ASP A 24 2.93 26.74 10.12
N GLN A 25 3.97 27.32 10.69
CA GLN A 25 4.95 26.63 11.51
C GLN A 25 4.33 25.99 12.77
N ASN A 26 3.17 26.45 13.22
CA ASN A 26 2.49 25.87 14.37
C ASN A 26 1.92 24.47 14.08
N LEU A 27 1.68 24.14 12.80
CA LEU A 27 1.21 22.83 12.37
C LEU A 27 2.36 21.83 12.11
N VAL A 28 3.61 22.28 12.07
CA VAL A 28 4.78 21.40 11.89
C VAL A 28 4.93 20.46 13.09
N GLY A 29 5.18 19.18 12.81
CA GLY A 29 5.37 18.12 13.80
C GLY A 29 4.36 16.98 13.66
N PHE A 30 4.35 16.12 14.68
CA PHE A 30 3.56 14.91 14.73
C PHE A 30 2.22 15.13 15.46
N TRP A 31 1.13 14.76 14.81
CA TRP A 31 -0.23 14.99 15.30
C TRP A 31 -1.06 13.73 15.22
N LYS A 32 -1.95 13.53 16.19
CA LYS A 32 -2.84 12.37 16.26
C LYS A 32 -4.30 12.82 16.18
N SER A 33 -5.12 12.11 15.41
CA SER A 33 -6.58 12.20 15.47
C SER A 33 -7.21 10.83 15.64
N THR A 34 -8.41 10.79 16.24
CA THR A 34 -9.19 9.56 16.39
C THR A 34 -10.14 9.40 15.21
N ILE A 35 -10.17 8.21 14.63
CA ILE A 35 -11.14 7.81 13.60
C ILE A 35 -12.32 7.16 14.33
N TYR A 36 -13.48 7.79 14.24
CA TYR A 36 -14.70 7.29 14.85
C TYR A 36 -15.55 6.52 13.83
N PRO A 37 -16.12 5.38 14.22
CA PRO A 37 -17.04 4.66 13.36
C PRO A 37 -18.32 5.48 13.17
N THR A 38 -18.85 5.43 11.96
CA THR A 38 -20.12 6.05 11.58
C THR A 38 -21.14 4.98 11.19
N LYS A 39 -22.40 5.40 10.97
CA LYS A 39 -23.45 4.50 10.48
C LYS A 39 -23.11 3.88 9.11
N ASN A 40 -22.34 4.58 8.28
CA ASN A 40 -22.03 4.15 6.91
C ASN A 40 -20.62 3.56 6.79
N ASP A 41 -19.77 3.75 7.78
CA ASP A 41 -18.39 3.26 7.83
C ASP A 41 -18.08 2.79 9.26
N PRO A 42 -18.04 1.48 9.53
CA PRO A 42 -17.85 0.94 10.89
C PRO A 42 -16.38 0.99 11.35
N VAL A 43 -15.47 1.56 10.56
CA VAL A 43 -14.05 1.60 10.90
C VAL A 43 -13.80 2.57 12.05
N LYS A 44 -13.05 2.10 13.05
CA LYS A 44 -12.53 2.91 14.14
C LYS A 44 -11.01 2.85 14.12
N GLY A 45 -10.32 3.83 14.67
CA GLY A 45 -8.87 3.84 14.63
C GLY A 45 -8.24 5.14 15.07
N ASN A 46 -6.99 5.33 14.68
CA ASN A 46 -6.24 6.57 14.85
C ASN A 46 -5.61 6.96 13.51
N ALA A 47 -5.49 8.25 13.25
CA ALA A 47 -4.66 8.79 12.19
C ALA A 47 -3.52 9.59 12.82
N PHE A 48 -2.32 9.48 12.27
CA PHE A 48 -1.14 10.20 12.72
C PHE A 48 -0.51 10.91 11.54
N ILE A 49 -0.29 12.21 11.63
CA ILE A 49 0.31 12.98 10.55
C ILE A 49 1.59 13.66 11.03
N ASP A 50 2.68 13.41 10.32
CA ASP A 50 3.96 14.06 10.49
C ASP A 50 4.11 15.14 9.43
N ARG A 51 3.91 16.40 9.81
CA ARG A 51 4.03 17.56 8.92
C ARG A 51 5.43 18.16 8.98
N LYS A 52 6.11 18.24 7.84
CA LYS A 52 7.44 18.83 7.71
C LYS A 52 7.37 20.29 7.27
N ALA A 53 8.37 21.07 7.67
CA ALA A 53 8.46 22.50 7.38
C ALA A 53 8.68 22.81 5.88
N ASP A 54 9.11 21.82 5.09
CA ASP A 54 9.24 21.91 3.64
C ASP A 54 7.90 21.76 2.88
N GLY A 55 6.80 21.54 3.60
CA GLY A 55 5.47 21.34 3.03
C GLY A 55 5.19 19.91 2.58
N THR A 56 5.97 18.93 3.03
CA THR A 56 5.64 17.50 2.90
C THR A 56 4.98 16.96 4.16
N PHE A 57 4.20 15.89 4.02
CA PHE A 57 3.69 15.13 5.17
C PHE A 57 3.79 13.62 4.96
N THR A 58 3.76 12.89 6.06
CA THR A 58 3.47 11.45 6.10
C THR A 58 2.28 11.21 7.01
N LEU A 59 1.25 10.53 6.50
CA LEU A 59 0.04 10.17 7.21
C LEU A 59 0.06 8.66 7.47
N PHE A 60 0.00 8.26 8.73
CA PHE A 60 -0.18 6.88 9.17
C PHE A 60 -1.61 6.69 9.67
N LEU A 61 -2.17 5.52 9.42
CA LEU A 61 -3.51 5.15 9.85
C LEU A 61 -3.44 3.84 10.61
N GLU A 62 -3.90 3.81 11.83
CA GLU A 62 -4.11 2.60 12.62
C GLU A 62 -5.61 2.30 12.68
N LEU A 63 -6.08 1.36 11.88
CA LEU A 63 -7.48 0.97 11.80
C LEU A 63 -7.70 -0.30 12.63
N ILE A 64 -8.74 -0.31 13.45
CA ILE A 64 -9.09 -1.44 14.30
C ILE A 64 -10.30 -2.14 13.70
N TYR A 65 -10.13 -3.40 13.29
CA TYR A 65 -11.18 -4.24 12.73
C TYR A 65 -11.13 -5.63 13.35
N ASN A 66 -12.25 -6.14 13.85
CA ASN A 66 -12.35 -7.47 14.49
C ASN A 66 -11.26 -7.80 15.53
N ASN A 67 -10.88 -6.82 16.35
CA ASN A 67 -9.82 -6.88 17.37
C ASN A 67 -8.37 -6.91 16.84
N ASP A 68 -8.16 -6.72 15.54
CA ASP A 68 -6.84 -6.55 14.94
C ASP A 68 -6.57 -5.07 14.62
N SER A 69 -5.30 -4.66 14.78
CA SER A 69 -4.80 -3.35 14.34
C SER A 69 -4.15 -3.47 12.96
N ILE A 70 -4.50 -2.53 12.08
CA ILE A 70 -4.08 -2.46 10.68
C ILE A 70 -3.43 -1.11 10.44
N TYR A 71 -2.24 -1.12 9.83
CA TYR A 71 -1.45 0.09 9.64
C TYR A 71 -1.35 0.43 8.16
N ALA A 72 -1.82 1.61 7.75
CA ALA A 72 -1.67 2.16 6.41
C ALA A 72 -0.84 3.46 6.44
N LYS A 73 -0.28 3.83 5.29
CA LYS A 73 0.61 4.98 5.13
C LYS A 73 0.30 5.71 3.83
N GLU A 74 0.36 7.03 3.89
CA GLU A 74 0.29 7.91 2.74
C GLU A 74 1.31 9.05 2.89
N VAL A 75 1.78 9.57 1.76
CA VAL A 75 2.68 10.71 1.70
C VAL A 75 2.08 11.77 0.78
N GLY A 76 2.43 13.02 1.03
CA GLY A 76 1.90 14.10 0.21
C GLY A 76 2.47 15.45 0.55
N HIS A 77 1.79 16.47 0.06
CA HIS A 77 2.14 17.87 0.28
C HIS A 77 1.04 18.59 1.02
N TRP A 78 1.43 19.51 1.90
CA TRP A 78 0.50 20.40 2.58
C TRP A 78 0.93 21.85 2.48
N ASN A 79 -0.03 22.74 2.61
CA ASN A 79 0.21 24.17 2.75
C ASN A 79 -0.96 24.85 3.45
N THR A 80 -0.77 26.12 3.76
CA THR A 80 -1.78 26.99 4.35
C THR A 80 -1.90 28.28 3.57
N ASN A 81 -3.10 28.85 3.52
CA ASN A 81 -3.35 30.17 2.96
C ASN A 81 -4.61 30.78 3.59
N ASN A 82 -4.50 31.92 4.27
CA ASN A 82 -5.63 32.64 4.89
C ASN A 82 -6.56 31.72 5.71
N ASP A 83 -6.02 31.04 6.73
CA ASP A 83 -6.72 30.07 7.60
C ASP A 83 -7.32 28.84 6.89
N LEU A 84 -7.02 28.67 5.61
CA LEU A 84 -7.24 27.45 4.87
C LEU A 84 -6.00 26.58 4.97
N TYR A 85 -6.20 25.30 5.23
CA TYR A 85 -5.23 24.25 5.23
C TYR A 85 -5.55 23.30 4.07
N THR A 86 -4.55 22.96 3.28
CA THR A 86 -4.70 22.10 2.10
C THR A 86 -3.77 20.91 2.24
N GLU A 87 -4.33 19.70 2.13
CA GLU A 87 -3.58 18.44 1.98
C GLU A 87 -3.78 17.92 0.56
N ILE A 88 -2.67 17.59 -0.09
CA ILE A 88 -2.63 16.98 -1.42
C ILE A 88 -1.87 15.68 -1.26
N GLY A 89 -2.61 14.58 -1.12
CA GLY A 89 -2.09 13.23 -1.26
C GLY A 89 -1.96 12.84 -2.73
N GLU A 90 -1.69 11.57 -2.99
CA GLU A 90 -1.65 11.06 -4.37
C GLU A 90 -3.04 11.13 -5.02
N GLU A 91 -4.10 11.01 -4.21
CA GLU A 91 -5.46 10.77 -4.73
C GLU A 91 -6.56 11.61 -4.12
N TYR A 92 -6.27 12.25 -2.98
CA TYR A 92 -7.17 13.21 -2.39
C TYR A 92 -6.53 14.60 -2.41
N ASN A 93 -7.41 15.58 -2.50
CA ASN A 93 -7.04 16.98 -2.39
C ASN A 93 -8.12 17.65 -1.57
N ASP A 94 -7.84 17.76 -0.28
CA ASP A 94 -8.79 18.26 0.70
C ASP A 94 -8.36 19.65 1.18
N GLU A 95 -9.38 20.50 1.32
CA GLU A 95 -9.23 21.85 1.84
C GLU A 95 -10.08 21.97 3.13
N PHE A 96 -9.43 22.33 4.23
CA PHE A 96 -10.03 22.50 5.55
C PHE A 96 -9.83 23.92 6.05
N SER A 97 -10.82 24.49 6.72
CA SER A 97 -10.54 25.55 7.70
C SER A 97 -10.01 24.93 8.98
N TYR A 98 -9.06 25.57 9.64
CA TYR A 98 -8.50 25.09 10.89
C TYR A 98 -8.43 26.17 11.96
N LYS A 99 -8.41 25.76 13.23
CA LYS A 99 -8.14 26.62 14.38
C LYS A 99 -7.23 25.92 15.35
N ILE A 100 -6.11 26.56 15.67
CA ILE A 100 -5.13 26.04 16.64
C ILE A 100 -5.49 26.54 18.03
N ASN A 101 -5.55 25.63 18.99
CA ASN A 101 -5.73 25.89 20.41
C ASN A 101 -4.61 25.15 21.16
N GLN A 102 -3.45 25.80 21.34
CA GLN A 102 -2.27 25.21 21.97
C GLN A 102 -1.84 23.90 21.28
N ASN A 103 -2.07 22.76 21.94
CA ASN A 103 -1.69 21.43 21.46
C ASN A 103 -2.83 20.73 20.71
N GLN A 104 -3.92 21.43 20.39
CA GLN A 104 -5.03 20.90 19.62
C GLN A 104 -5.28 21.73 18.36
N VAL A 105 -5.70 21.07 17.29
CA VAL A 105 -6.12 21.72 16.03
C VAL A 105 -7.47 21.19 15.64
N ASN A 106 -8.42 22.09 15.46
CA ASN A 106 -9.78 21.76 15.06
C ASN A 106 -9.90 21.99 13.55
N PHE A 107 -10.23 20.97 12.78
CA PHE A 107 -10.42 21.05 11.33
C PHE A 107 -11.89 20.97 10.95
N LYS A 108 -12.26 21.69 9.88
CA LYS A 108 -13.58 21.64 9.26
C LYS A 108 -13.44 21.71 7.74
N LEU A 109 -13.97 20.70 7.05
CA LEU A 109 -13.90 20.57 5.59
C LEU A 109 -14.59 21.75 4.89
N LYS A 110 -13.94 22.30 3.86
CA LYS A 110 -14.42 23.44 3.08
C LYS A 110 -14.76 23.09 1.62
N LYS A 111 -14.07 22.12 1.01
CA LYS A 111 -14.30 21.73 -0.39
C LYS A 111 -14.28 20.21 -0.52
N LYS A 112 -15.35 19.64 -1.10
CA LYS A 112 -15.51 18.19 -1.30
C LYS A 112 -15.02 17.80 -2.69
N LYS A 113 -13.99 16.97 -2.77
CA LYS A 113 -13.66 16.23 -4.00
C LYS A 113 -13.48 14.75 -3.67
N GLN A 114 -14.60 14.09 -3.32
CA GLN A 114 -14.67 12.69 -2.85
C GLN A 114 -13.93 12.50 -1.52
N VAL A 115 -14.64 12.10 -0.47
CA VAL A 115 -13.99 11.75 0.81
C VAL A 115 -13.34 10.38 0.62
N LEU A 116 -12.16 10.36 0.00
CA LEU A 116 -11.23 9.24 0.08
C LEU A 116 -10.35 9.51 1.29
N GLY A 117 -10.90 9.26 2.48
CA GLY A 117 -10.17 9.51 3.71
C GLY A 117 -10.98 9.11 4.94
N PHE A 118 -10.30 8.51 5.91
CA PHE A 118 -10.87 8.06 7.18
C PHE A 118 -11.23 9.21 8.15
N ARG A 119 -11.24 10.46 7.68
CA ARG A 119 -11.44 11.68 8.48
C ARG A 119 -12.83 12.26 8.19
N SER A 120 -13.58 12.59 9.24
CA SER A 120 -14.91 13.18 9.14
C SER A 120 -14.88 14.64 8.65
N GLU A 121 -16.05 15.18 8.27
CA GLU A 121 -16.18 16.60 7.85
C GLU A 121 -15.69 17.61 8.89
N LYS A 122 -15.59 17.17 10.15
CA LYS A 122 -14.92 17.87 11.26
C LYS A 122 -14.12 16.84 12.04
N PHE A 123 -12.90 17.17 12.39
CA PHE A 123 -12.06 16.33 13.25
C PHE A 123 -11.07 17.20 14.01
N ASP A 124 -10.55 16.64 15.10
CA ASP A 124 -9.56 17.28 15.93
C ASP A 124 -8.27 16.48 15.91
N GLU A 125 -7.15 17.20 15.91
CA GLU A 125 -5.82 16.64 16.07
C GLU A 125 -5.20 17.15 17.36
N GLU A 126 -4.46 16.28 18.03
CA GLU A 126 -3.67 16.59 19.21
C GLU A 126 -2.18 16.40 18.92
N LYS A 127 -1.35 17.32 19.42
CA LYS A 127 0.09 17.22 19.26
C LYS A 127 0.60 16.01 20.04
N SER A 128 1.38 15.17 19.38
CA SER A 128 1.86 13.90 19.93
C SER A 128 3.39 13.85 19.89
N SER A 129 3.96 12.95 20.70
CA SER A 129 5.35 12.55 20.51
C SER A 129 5.54 11.97 19.12
N ASP A 130 6.71 12.19 18.54
CA ASP A 130 7.11 11.57 17.27
C ASP A 130 7.13 10.04 17.44
N GLN A 131 6.31 9.37 16.63
CA GLN A 131 6.24 7.91 16.57
C GLN A 131 6.48 7.41 15.14
N THR A 132 7.08 8.22 14.27
CA THR A 132 7.29 7.88 12.87
C THR A 132 8.00 6.54 12.73
N SER A 133 9.09 6.28 13.47
CA SER A 133 9.79 4.99 13.39
C SER A 133 8.93 3.78 13.75
N TYR A 134 8.04 3.91 14.74
CA TYR A 134 7.13 2.82 15.11
C TYR A 134 6.13 2.52 13.99
N TYR A 135 5.49 3.56 13.44
CA TYR A 135 4.49 3.38 12.39
C TYR A 135 5.12 2.96 11.05
N GLU A 136 6.34 3.39 10.76
CA GLU A 136 7.12 2.88 9.63
C GLU A 136 7.43 1.37 9.76
N GLU A 137 7.69 0.87 10.97
CA GLU A 137 7.91 -0.57 11.21
C GLU A 137 6.61 -1.38 11.14
N GLN A 138 5.50 -0.83 11.63
CA GLN A 138 4.20 -1.51 11.63
C GLN A 138 3.49 -1.48 10.28
N TYR A 139 3.82 -0.50 9.43
CA TYR A 139 3.27 -0.39 8.10
C TYR A 139 3.59 -1.64 7.28
N SER A 140 2.55 -2.26 6.73
CA SER A 140 2.67 -3.39 5.83
C SER A 140 1.70 -3.22 4.68
N ILE A 141 2.26 -3.02 3.48
CA ILE A 141 1.54 -2.93 2.20
C ILE A 141 0.54 -4.09 2.05
N PHE A 142 0.89 -5.29 2.54
CA PHE A 142 0.06 -6.49 2.52
C PHE A 142 -1.24 -6.34 3.33
N LYS A 143 -1.18 -5.83 4.58
CA LYS A 143 -2.38 -5.66 5.42
C LYS A 143 -3.32 -4.57 4.88
N ALA A 144 -2.77 -3.52 4.26
CA ALA A 144 -3.54 -2.44 3.66
C ALA A 144 -4.31 -2.91 2.40
N LYS A 145 -3.68 -3.72 1.54
CA LYS A 145 -4.28 -4.26 0.31
C LYS A 145 -5.42 -5.24 0.58
N SER A 146 -5.30 -6.11 1.58
CA SER A 146 -6.36 -7.05 1.96
C SER A 146 -7.65 -6.35 2.39
N MET A 147 -7.57 -5.13 2.94
CA MET A 147 -8.73 -4.36 3.38
C MET A 147 -9.40 -3.53 2.28
N GLN A 148 -8.64 -3.01 1.30
CA GLN A 148 -9.22 -2.35 0.11
C GLN A 148 -10.25 -3.26 -0.58
N LYS A 149 -9.91 -4.56 -0.66
CA LYS A 149 -10.78 -5.61 -1.19
C LYS A 149 -11.95 -5.96 -0.25
N LEU A 150 -11.71 -6.03 1.06
CA LEU A 150 -12.75 -6.37 2.05
C LEU A 150 -13.82 -5.28 2.20
N MET A 151 -13.48 -4.04 1.87
CA MET A 151 -14.36 -2.86 1.98
C MET A 151 -14.98 -2.39 0.65
N ASN A 152 -14.73 -3.09 -0.48
CA ASN A 152 -15.19 -2.69 -1.81
C ASN A 152 -14.93 -1.20 -2.14
N MET A 153 -13.83 -0.64 -1.63
CA MET A 153 -13.46 0.74 -1.89
C MET A 153 -12.91 0.82 -3.32
N SER A 154 -13.50 1.65 -4.19
CA SER A 154 -13.19 1.68 -5.62
C SER A 154 -11.69 1.76 -5.88
N ASP A 155 -11.21 1.04 -6.91
CA ASP A 155 -9.82 0.82 -7.39
C ASP A 155 -8.98 2.06 -7.71
N LYS A 156 -9.32 3.23 -7.16
CA LYS A 156 -8.62 4.47 -7.46
C LYS A 156 -7.33 4.64 -6.67
N ILE A 157 -7.14 3.89 -5.57
CA ILE A 157 -5.93 3.82 -4.73
C ILE A 157 -4.78 3.07 -5.41
N ASN A 158 -4.21 3.68 -6.46
CA ASN A 158 -3.09 3.21 -7.27
C ASN A 158 -1.78 3.90 -6.86
N GLY A 159 -1.23 3.50 -5.70
CA GLY A 159 0.12 3.92 -5.26
C GLY A 159 1.09 2.78 -4.88
N PHE A 160 0.66 1.51 -4.84
CA PHE A 160 1.41 0.47 -4.10
C PHE A 160 1.97 -0.66 -4.97
N SER A 161 2.96 -0.35 -5.80
CA SER A 161 3.90 -1.36 -6.33
C SER A 161 4.84 -1.85 -5.22
N HIS A 162 5.23 -3.14 -5.24
CA HIS A 162 6.24 -3.76 -4.35
C HIS A 162 7.42 -2.84 -4.02
N ASP A 163 7.72 -2.75 -2.73
CA ASP A 163 8.88 -2.06 -2.17
C ASP A 163 9.91 -3.11 -1.68
N SER A 164 11.18 -2.80 -1.87
CA SER A 164 12.35 -3.52 -1.34
C SER A 164 12.32 -3.79 0.18
N SER A 165 11.42 -3.14 0.93
CA SER A 165 11.19 -3.32 2.36
C SER A 165 10.21 -4.45 2.72
N ASP A 166 9.50 -5.05 1.73
CA ASP A 166 8.46 -6.06 1.94
C ASP A 166 9.00 -7.43 2.42
N GLY A 167 10.28 -7.69 2.18
CA GLY A 167 10.98 -8.93 2.51
C GLY A 167 12.19 -9.13 1.62
N VAL A 168 12.85 -10.29 1.75
CA VAL A 168 14.03 -10.61 0.94
C VAL A 168 13.79 -11.84 0.08
N GLN A 169 14.44 -11.89 -1.07
CA GLN A 169 14.45 -13.08 -1.91
C GLN A 169 15.40 -14.10 -1.30
N ASP A 170 14.82 -15.18 -0.75
CA ASP A 170 15.60 -16.31 -0.28
C ASP A 170 16.20 -17.04 -1.49
N ALA A 171 17.53 -17.01 -1.60
CA ALA A 171 18.25 -17.60 -2.72
C ALA A 171 17.96 -19.10 -2.94
N ARG A 172 17.52 -19.82 -1.89
CA ARG A 172 17.15 -21.25 -2.00
C ARG A 172 15.89 -21.46 -2.85
N LEU A 173 15.03 -20.45 -2.90
CA LEU A 173 13.74 -20.45 -3.61
C LEU A 173 13.87 -19.98 -5.07
N VAL A 174 15.02 -19.42 -5.46
CA VAL A 174 15.28 -18.94 -6.83
C VAL A 174 15.46 -20.13 -7.78
N GLY A 175 14.87 -20.01 -8.98
CA GLY A 175 15.02 -20.98 -10.06
C GLY A 175 13.70 -21.35 -10.72
N ILE A 176 13.74 -22.42 -11.52
CA ILE A 176 12.57 -22.97 -12.20
C ILE A 176 12.09 -24.20 -11.44
N TRP A 177 10.81 -24.21 -11.11
CA TRP A 177 10.16 -25.20 -10.27
C TRP A 177 8.95 -25.77 -10.99
N GLU A 178 8.67 -27.04 -10.77
CA GLU A 178 7.50 -27.73 -11.27
C GLU A 178 6.79 -28.44 -10.14
N GLY A 179 5.46 -28.50 -10.24
CA GLY A 179 4.63 -29.18 -9.29
C GLY A 179 3.31 -29.59 -9.92
N SER A 180 2.58 -30.43 -9.21
CA SER A 180 1.25 -30.83 -9.59
C SER A 180 0.43 -31.21 -8.38
N GLU A 181 -0.88 -31.06 -8.50
CA GLU A 181 -1.84 -31.58 -7.54
C GLU A 181 -3.03 -32.20 -8.27
N LYS A 182 -3.75 -33.04 -7.53
CA LYS A 182 -4.99 -33.62 -7.98
C LYS A 182 -5.91 -33.82 -6.81
N ASP A 183 -7.15 -33.35 -6.96
CA ASP A 183 -8.22 -33.46 -5.97
C ASP A 183 -7.82 -32.88 -4.59
N ASN A 184 -6.80 -32.01 -4.53
CA ASN A 184 -6.23 -31.55 -3.27
C ASN A 184 -6.82 -30.20 -2.86
N GLN A 185 -6.92 -29.25 -3.81
CA GLN A 185 -7.60 -27.96 -3.55
C GLN A 185 -9.11 -28.04 -3.79
N ILE A 186 -9.51 -28.69 -4.89
CA ILE A 186 -10.91 -28.84 -5.33
C ILE A 186 -11.08 -30.25 -5.88
N GLU A 187 -12.13 -30.95 -5.45
CA GLU A 187 -12.45 -32.29 -5.94
C GLU A 187 -12.75 -32.28 -7.44
N GLY A 188 -12.18 -33.23 -8.18
CA GLY A 188 -12.35 -33.38 -9.62
C GLY A 188 -11.47 -32.46 -10.47
N VAL A 189 -10.51 -31.77 -9.83
CA VAL A 189 -9.58 -30.83 -10.47
C VAL A 189 -8.15 -31.37 -10.35
N SER A 190 -7.38 -31.25 -11.42
CA SER A 190 -5.93 -31.46 -11.38
C SER A 190 -5.24 -30.22 -11.91
N LYS A 191 -4.17 -29.82 -11.25
CA LYS A 191 -3.36 -28.68 -11.62
C LYS A 191 -1.92 -29.13 -11.83
N GLU A 192 -1.27 -28.54 -12.83
CA GLU A 192 0.15 -28.71 -13.09
C GLU A 192 0.74 -27.31 -13.31
N TRP A 193 1.95 -27.08 -12.80
CA TRP A 193 2.58 -25.78 -12.96
C TRP A 193 4.07 -25.86 -13.24
N THR A 194 4.58 -24.83 -13.91
CA THR A 194 5.99 -24.49 -13.97
C THR A 194 6.16 -23.03 -13.56
N MET A 195 6.89 -22.78 -12.47
CA MET A 195 7.14 -21.44 -11.93
C MET A 195 8.61 -21.07 -12.07
N THR A 196 8.89 -19.93 -12.67
CA THR A 196 10.22 -19.30 -12.63
C THR A 196 10.23 -18.22 -11.57
N ARG A 197 11.05 -18.37 -10.54
CA ARG A 197 11.26 -17.37 -9.47
C ARG A 197 12.62 -16.71 -9.67
N ASN A 198 12.62 -15.42 -9.99
CA ASN A 198 13.82 -14.62 -10.25
C ASN A 198 14.38 -13.99 -8.95
N ILE A 199 15.68 -13.72 -8.93
CA ILE A 199 16.38 -13.11 -7.78
C ILE A 199 15.92 -11.68 -7.49
N ASP A 200 15.35 -10.99 -8.47
CA ASP A 200 14.80 -9.64 -8.33
C ASP A 200 13.39 -9.62 -7.71
N GLY A 201 12.90 -10.78 -7.29
CA GLY A 201 11.58 -10.93 -6.67
C GLY A 201 10.44 -11.03 -7.68
N THR A 202 10.70 -11.13 -8.98
CA THR A 202 9.64 -11.40 -9.98
C THR A 202 9.41 -12.89 -10.18
N PHE A 203 8.22 -13.28 -10.62
CA PHE A 203 7.95 -14.63 -11.09
C PHE A 203 7.10 -14.68 -12.36
N VAL A 204 7.19 -15.83 -13.04
CA VAL A 204 6.27 -16.25 -14.10
C VAL A 204 5.81 -17.67 -13.81
N LEU A 205 4.49 -17.90 -13.82
CA LEU A 205 3.85 -19.18 -13.54
C LEU A 205 3.07 -19.63 -14.78
N ASP A 206 3.50 -20.71 -15.41
CA ASP A 206 2.71 -21.43 -16.43
C ASP A 206 1.86 -22.47 -15.71
N PHE A 207 0.54 -22.25 -15.71
CA PHE A 207 -0.42 -22.99 -14.91
C PHE A 207 -1.43 -23.70 -15.81
N LYS A 208 -1.64 -24.99 -15.56
CA LYS A 208 -2.59 -25.82 -16.31
C LYS A 208 -3.63 -26.38 -15.37
N THR A 209 -4.90 -26.17 -15.70
CA THR A 209 -6.03 -26.73 -14.96
C THR A 209 -6.79 -27.72 -15.82
N LYS A 210 -7.07 -28.89 -15.25
CA LYS A 210 -7.87 -29.94 -15.88
C LYS A 210 -9.03 -30.31 -14.97
N MET A 211 -10.25 -30.19 -15.51
CA MET A 211 -11.49 -30.61 -14.83
C MET A 211 -12.20 -31.68 -15.66
N LYS A 212 -12.85 -32.64 -14.99
CA LYS A 212 -13.59 -33.71 -15.67
C LYS A 212 -14.67 -33.13 -16.61
N GLY A 213 -14.65 -33.54 -17.87
CA GLY A 213 -15.61 -33.10 -18.88
C GLY A 213 -15.38 -31.71 -19.46
N ARG A 214 -14.29 -31.02 -19.07
CA ARG A 214 -13.89 -29.73 -19.65
C ARG A 214 -12.57 -29.85 -20.42
N LYS A 215 -12.33 -28.89 -21.31
CA LYS A 215 -11.02 -28.75 -21.96
C LYS A 215 -9.99 -28.31 -20.92
N THR A 216 -8.74 -28.68 -21.15
CA THR A 216 -7.62 -28.19 -20.34
C THR A 216 -7.46 -26.69 -20.59
N GLU A 217 -7.38 -25.93 -19.50
CA GLU A 217 -7.14 -24.50 -19.50
C GLU A 217 -5.67 -24.27 -19.15
N ASN A 218 -4.99 -23.42 -19.93
CA ASN A 218 -3.63 -22.97 -19.63
C ASN A 218 -3.68 -21.46 -19.40
N HIS A 219 -3.00 -21.01 -18.37
CA HIS A 219 -2.89 -19.60 -18.03
C HIS A 219 -1.44 -19.28 -17.66
N ILE A 220 -1.00 -18.07 -18.02
CA ILE A 220 0.32 -17.58 -17.62
C ILE A 220 0.07 -16.43 -16.66
N GLU A 221 0.54 -16.60 -15.44
CA GLU A 221 0.49 -15.57 -14.40
C GLU A 221 1.87 -14.95 -14.22
N LYS A 222 1.88 -13.67 -13.89
CA LYS A 222 3.08 -12.93 -13.53
C LYS A 222 2.90 -12.31 -12.17
N GLY A 223 4.00 -12.05 -11.50
CA GLY A 223 3.90 -11.58 -10.14
C GLY A 223 5.21 -11.28 -9.48
N LYS A 224 5.11 -11.08 -8.17
CA LYS A 224 6.23 -10.82 -7.29
C LYS A 224 6.23 -11.78 -6.10
N TRP A 225 7.41 -12.11 -5.60
CA TRP A 225 7.57 -13.01 -4.47
C TRP A 225 8.66 -12.53 -3.52
N TRP A 226 8.48 -12.83 -2.24
CA TRP A 226 9.43 -12.53 -1.18
C TRP A 226 9.26 -13.47 0.01
N VAL A 227 10.25 -13.48 0.89
CA VAL A 227 10.20 -14.19 2.17
C VAL A 227 10.29 -13.18 3.31
N LYS A 228 9.37 -13.32 4.27
CA LYS A 228 9.36 -12.56 5.54
C LYS A 228 8.83 -13.45 6.64
N ASP A 229 9.48 -13.43 7.81
CA ASP A 229 9.09 -14.21 9.00
C ASP A 229 8.82 -15.70 8.70
N ASN A 230 9.72 -16.31 7.91
CA ASN A 230 9.67 -17.70 7.44
C ASN A 230 8.38 -18.08 6.69
N LYS A 231 7.75 -17.11 6.04
CA LYS A 231 6.62 -17.29 5.12
C LYS A 231 7.01 -16.84 3.73
N PHE A 232 6.47 -17.54 2.74
CA PHE A 232 6.59 -17.21 1.34
C PHE A 232 5.33 -16.50 0.89
N TYR A 233 5.51 -15.38 0.21
CA TYR A 233 4.45 -14.54 -0.31
C TYR A 233 4.51 -14.55 -1.83
N GLU A 234 3.38 -14.76 -2.48
CA GLU A 234 3.23 -14.82 -3.93
C GLU A 234 2.15 -13.84 -4.37
N TYR A 235 2.55 -12.66 -4.86
CA TYR A 235 1.65 -11.64 -5.38
C TYR A 235 1.40 -11.86 -6.87
N HIS A 236 0.15 -12.01 -7.29
CA HIS A 236 -0.26 -12.22 -8.67
C HIS A 236 -0.75 -10.92 -9.28
N GLU A 237 -0.16 -10.48 -10.39
CA GLU A 237 -0.52 -9.24 -11.09
C GLU A 237 -1.94 -9.30 -11.66
N ASP A 238 -2.36 -10.46 -12.17
CA ASP A 238 -3.67 -10.61 -12.83
C ASP A 238 -4.84 -10.44 -11.86
N SER A 239 -4.69 -10.92 -10.63
CA SER A 239 -5.74 -10.85 -9.59
C SER A 239 -5.53 -9.68 -8.63
N GLY A 240 -4.32 -9.12 -8.57
CA GLY A 240 -3.90 -8.16 -7.56
C GLY A 240 -3.84 -8.75 -6.15
N MET A 241 -3.81 -10.08 -6.01
CA MET A 241 -3.87 -10.77 -4.72
C MET A 241 -2.55 -11.41 -4.34
N THR A 242 -2.40 -11.73 -3.06
CA THR A 242 -1.21 -12.42 -2.55
C THR A 242 -1.61 -13.69 -1.83
N ASP A 243 -1.02 -14.80 -2.26
CA ASP A 243 -1.09 -16.07 -1.55
C ASP A 243 0.09 -16.17 -0.58
N VAL A 244 -0.16 -16.74 0.60
CA VAL A 244 0.80 -16.88 1.67
C VAL A 244 0.93 -18.33 2.07
N TYR A 245 2.18 -18.78 2.13
CA TYR A 245 2.52 -20.14 2.47
C TYR A 245 3.57 -20.17 3.58
N THR A 246 3.45 -21.14 4.47
CA THR A 246 4.61 -21.63 5.20
C THR A 246 5.38 -22.57 4.28
N PHE A 247 6.71 -22.63 4.44
CA PHE A 247 7.52 -23.50 3.60
C PHE A 247 8.63 -24.21 4.39
N GLU A 248 9.00 -25.38 3.89
CA GLU A 248 10.11 -26.19 4.37
C GLU A 248 11.01 -26.57 3.19
N VAL A 249 12.29 -26.21 3.27
CA VAL A 249 13.28 -26.61 2.27
C VAL A 249 13.72 -28.04 2.58
N LEU A 250 13.16 -29.02 1.86
CA LEU A 250 13.46 -30.44 2.06
C LEU A 250 14.86 -30.79 1.57
N ASN A 251 15.26 -30.24 0.42
CA ASN A 251 16.61 -30.33 -0.15
C ASN A 251 16.79 -29.27 -1.25
N VAL A 252 17.95 -29.24 -1.91
CA VAL A 252 18.28 -28.25 -2.97
C VAL A 252 17.31 -28.25 -4.16
N ASN A 253 16.60 -29.36 -4.37
CA ASN A 253 15.67 -29.56 -5.48
C ASN A 253 14.22 -29.68 -5.06
N GLN A 254 13.88 -29.58 -3.77
CA GLN A 254 12.50 -29.78 -3.30
C GLN A 254 12.16 -28.84 -2.15
N ILE A 255 11.03 -28.14 -2.30
CA ILE A 255 10.49 -27.23 -1.29
C ILE A 255 9.04 -27.61 -1.06
N LYS A 256 8.68 -27.88 0.19
CA LYS A 256 7.30 -28.15 0.58
C LYS A 256 6.65 -26.84 0.97
N PHE A 257 5.46 -26.57 0.44
CA PHE A 257 4.62 -25.46 0.82
C PHE A 257 3.37 -25.97 1.51
N LYS A 258 2.94 -25.24 2.54
CA LYS A 258 1.66 -25.46 3.21
C LYS A 258 0.94 -24.13 3.32
N VAL A 259 -0.33 -24.14 2.94
CA VAL A 259 -1.17 -22.96 2.96
C VAL A 259 -1.17 -22.29 4.33
N PHE A 260 -1.01 -20.97 4.32
CA PHE A 260 -1.23 -20.12 5.49
C PHE A 260 -2.45 -19.23 5.27
N ASP A 261 -2.50 -18.56 4.11
CA ASP A 261 -3.61 -17.70 3.69
C ASP A 261 -3.67 -17.68 2.16
N LEU A 262 -4.85 -17.84 1.55
CA LEU A 262 -5.01 -17.79 0.09
C LEU A 262 -6.03 -16.72 -0.30
N SER A 263 -5.82 -16.18 -1.49
CA SER A 263 -6.69 -15.20 -2.12
C SER A 263 -8.04 -15.72 -2.60
N PHE A 264 -8.27 -17.04 -2.55
CA PHE A 264 -9.49 -17.71 -3.00
C PHE A 264 -9.94 -18.84 -2.07
N ASN A 265 -11.23 -19.17 -2.12
CA ASN A 265 -11.81 -20.27 -1.34
C ASN A 265 -11.46 -21.63 -1.96
N GLN A 266 -10.97 -22.55 -1.13
CA GLN A 266 -10.68 -23.94 -1.49
C GLN A 266 -11.43 -24.91 -0.57
N ASN A 267 -11.56 -26.18 -0.98
CA ASN A 267 -12.23 -27.19 -0.16
C ASN A 267 -11.33 -27.73 0.97
N ASN A 268 -10.01 -27.61 0.81
CA ASN A 268 -9.02 -28.13 1.75
C ASN A 268 -8.24 -27.02 2.45
N ASN A 269 -8.57 -26.75 3.71
CA ASN A 269 -7.87 -25.73 4.53
C ASN A 269 -6.44 -26.13 4.94
N ASN A 270 -6.02 -27.37 4.69
CA ASN A 270 -4.69 -27.90 4.98
C ASN A 270 -3.91 -28.22 3.70
N TYR A 271 -4.20 -27.52 2.61
CA TYR A 271 -3.52 -27.71 1.35
C TYR A 271 -2.00 -27.61 1.47
N GLU A 272 -1.31 -28.61 0.92
CA GLU A 272 0.14 -28.65 0.82
C GLU A 272 0.56 -29.20 -0.54
N PHE A 273 1.71 -28.75 -1.01
CA PHE A 273 2.32 -29.21 -2.26
C PHE A 273 3.84 -29.17 -2.17
N ILE A 274 4.50 -29.82 -3.12
CA ILE A 274 5.96 -29.79 -3.25
C ILE A 274 6.31 -29.23 -4.61
N ASP A 275 7.09 -28.17 -4.60
CA ASP A 275 7.81 -27.70 -5.78
C ASP A 275 9.11 -28.48 -5.93
N THR A 276 9.29 -29.06 -7.12
CA THR A 276 10.52 -29.76 -7.50
C THR A 276 11.29 -28.94 -8.52
N ARG A 277 12.60 -28.79 -8.36
CA ARG A 277 13.42 -28.01 -9.28
C ARG A 277 13.45 -28.68 -10.65
N LYS A 278 13.10 -27.93 -11.68
CA LYS A 278 13.16 -28.38 -13.07
C LYS A 278 14.63 -28.50 -13.49
N LYS A 279 15.01 -29.69 -13.97
CA LYS A 279 16.38 -30.00 -14.42
C LYS A 279 16.66 -29.50 -15.83
#